data_AF-A0AAV1RS32-F1
#
_entry.id   AF-A0AAV1RS32-F1
#
_cell.length_a   1.000
_cell.length_b   1.000
_cell.length_c   1.000
_cell.angle_alpha   90.00
_cell.angle_beta   90.00
_cell.angle_gamma   90.00
#
_symmetry.space_group_name_H-M   'P 1'
#
loop_
_entity.id
_entity.type
_entity.pdbx_description
1 polymer ?
#
loop_
_entity_poly.entity_id
_entity_poly.type
_entity_poly.pdbx_seq_one_letter_code
_entity_poly.pdbx_strand_id
1 'polypeptide(L)'
;MLSTRVKNYCIVMLRGTMHSMCNTRIIDISSNLLLNWWNNLKTLKFAGFKVQLAFDHLDKVVRAYFGLQVDKSEDELDTKIKSLSAAFEQLTGEMKALKETRECVALAKASKSDIIKDCLTEAATKKWWPAVTGLL
;
A
#
# COMPACT_ATOMS: atom_id res chain seq x y z
N MET A 1 35.60 -37.10 -14.72
CA MET A 1 35.21 -36.35 -15.94
C MET A 1 33.73 -36.54 -16.19
N LEU A 2 32.97 -35.48 -16.51
CA LEU A 2 31.56 -35.60 -16.89
C LEU A 2 31.41 -36.42 -18.18
N SER A 3 30.37 -37.25 -18.25
CA SER A 3 30.03 -37.96 -19.49
C SER A 3 29.58 -36.97 -20.57
N THR A 4 29.71 -37.36 -21.84
CA THR A 4 29.30 -36.52 -22.99
C THR A 4 27.83 -36.09 -22.89
N ARG A 5 26.95 -36.99 -22.41
CA ARG A 5 25.52 -36.68 -22.19
C ARG A 5 25.33 -35.57 -21.15
N VAL A 6 26.03 -35.65 -20.02
CA VAL A 6 25.94 -34.64 -18.95
C VAL A 6 26.53 -33.31 -19.41
N LYS A 7 27.66 -33.32 -20.13
CA LYS A 7 28.25 -32.10 -20.71
C LYS A 7 27.29 -31.38 -21.64
N ASN A 8 26.62 -32.12 -22.54
CA ASN A 8 25.64 -31.55 -23.46
C ASN A 8 24.46 -30.94 -22.71
N TYR A 9 23.97 -31.60 -21.66
CA TYR A 9 22.92 -31.06 -20.81
C TYR A 9 23.34 -29.74 -20.15
N CYS A 10 24.56 -29.66 -19.60
CA CYS A 10 25.10 -28.42 -19.03
C CYS A 10 25.19 -27.29 -20.07
N ILE A 11 25.59 -27.59 -21.31
CA ILE A 11 25.64 -26.59 -22.39
C ILE A 11 24.24 -26.06 -22.72
N VAL A 12 23.24 -26.93 -22.79
CA VAL A 12 21.84 -26.54 -23.02
C VAL A 12 21.33 -25.68 -21.87
N MET A 13 21.61 -26.07 -20.62
CA MET A 13 21.26 -25.29 -19.42
C MET A 13 21.88 -23.89 -19.43
N LEU A 14 23.17 -23.77 -19.78
CA LEU A 14 23.85 -22.49 -19.87
C LEU A 14 23.20 -21.60 -20.94
N ARG A 15 22.98 -22.15 -22.14
CA ARG A 15 22.32 -21.42 -23.24
C ARG A 15 20.91 -20.98 -22.85
N GLY A 16 20.13 -21.85 -22.24
CA GLY A 16 18.77 -21.52 -21.78
C GLY A 16 18.78 -20.42 -20.73
N THR A 17 19.72 -20.47 -19.78
CA THR A 17 19.86 -19.46 -18.73
C THR A 17 20.26 -18.10 -19.32
N MET A 18 21.26 -18.08 -20.21
CA MET A 18 21.68 -16.85 -20.90
C MET A 18 20.56 -16.28 -21.77
N HIS A 19 19.89 -17.13 -22.55
CA HIS A 19 18.77 -16.70 -23.40
C HIS A 19 17.63 -16.10 -22.56
N SER A 20 17.29 -16.73 -21.44
CA SER A 20 16.27 -16.22 -20.52
C SER A 20 16.68 -14.86 -19.94
N MET A 21 17.91 -14.71 -19.44
CA MET A 21 18.40 -13.41 -18.93
C MET A 21 18.38 -12.32 -20.00
N CYS A 22 18.86 -12.59 -21.22
CA CYS A 22 18.94 -11.59 -22.29
C CYS A 22 17.58 -11.18 -22.87
N ASN A 23 16.54 -12.02 -22.77
CA ASN A 23 15.22 -11.75 -23.34
C ASN A 23 14.16 -11.37 -22.30
N THR A 24 14.52 -11.29 -21.02
CA THR A 24 13.61 -10.85 -19.96
C THR A 24 13.85 -9.38 -19.67
N ARG A 25 12.81 -8.55 -19.78
CA ARG A 25 12.90 -7.14 -19.36
C ARG A 25 12.95 -7.08 -17.83
N ILE A 26 13.70 -6.13 -17.27
CA ILE A 26 13.86 -6.00 -15.81
C ILE A 26 12.52 -5.89 -15.08
N ILE A 27 11.53 -5.21 -15.68
CA ILE A 27 10.19 -5.04 -15.11
C ILE A 27 9.39 -6.35 -15.01
N ASP A 28 9.70 -7.33 -15.84
CA ASP A 28 8.99 -8.63 -15.90
C ASP A 28 9.70 -9.70 -15.04
N ILE A 29 10.80 -9.35 -14.37
CA ILE A 29 11.55 -10.27 -13.51
C ILE A 29 10.75 -10.55 -12.24
N SER A 30 10.76 -11.81 -11.81
CA SER A 30 10.31 -12.23 -10.49
C SER A 30 11.47 -12.78 -9.66
N SER A 31 11.31 -12.77 -8.32
CA SER A 31 12.27 -13.38 -7.40
C SER A 31 12.56 -14.85 -7.73
N ASN A 32 11.53 -15.60 -8.17
CA ASN A 32 11.69 -17.00 -8.58
C ASN A 32 12.59 -17.14 -9.82
N LEU A 33 12.47 -16.21 -10.77
CA LEU A 33 13.28 -16.24 -11.98
C LEU A 33 14.76 -15.96 -11.67
N LEU A 34 15.05 -14.99 -10.78
CA LEU A 34 16.41 -14.72 -10.29
C LEU A 34 17.02 -15.95 -9.59
N LEU A 35 16.25 -16.62 -8.73
CA LEU A 35 16.69 -17.84 -8.05
C LEU A 35 16.98 -18.96 -9.05
N ASN A 36 16.16 -19.13 -10.08
CA ASN A 36 16.40 -20.13 -11.12
C ASN A 36 17.69 -19.87 -11.89
N TRP A 37 17.94 -18.63 -12.32
CA TRP A 37 19.19 -18.28 -13.00
C TRP A 37 20.40 -18.53 -12.09
N TRP A 38 20.33 -18.09 -10.84
CA TRP A 38 21.39 -18.31 -9.85
C TRP A 38 21.69 -19.80 -9.64
N ASN A 39 20.66 -20.63 -9.47
CA ASN A 39 20.79 -22.07 -9.25
C ASN A 39 21.40 -22.77 -10.47
N ASN A 40 20.99 -22.41 -11.68
CA ASN A 40 21.58 -22.94 -12.90
C ASN A 40 23.07 -22.57 -13.02
N LEU A 41 23.42 -21.30 -12.82
CA LEU A 41 24.82 -20.86 -12.88
C LEU A 41 25.68 -21.51 -11.79
N LYS A 42 25.15 -21.68 -10.57
CA LYS A 42 25.83 -22.44 -9.51
C LYS A 42 26.08 -23.88 -9.93
N THR A 43 25.06 -24.55 -10.45
CA THR A 43 25.16 -25.95 -10.91
C THR A 43 26.24 -26.09 -11.98
N LEU A 44 26.29 -25.17 -12.94
CA LEU A 44 27.30 -25.14 -13.99
C LEU A 44 28.71 -24.88 -13.45
N LYS A 45 28.85 -23.97 -12.48
CA LYS A 45 30.13 -23.72 -11.80
C LYS A 45 30.62 -24.96 -11.06
N PHE A 46 29.74 -25.66 -10.33
CA PHE A 46 30.06 -26.93 -9.67
C PHE A 46 30.45 -28.03 -10.67
N ALA A 47 29.85 -28.03 -11.86
CA ALA A 47 30.21 -28.91 -12.97
C ALA A 47 31.54 -28.54 -13.66
N GLY A 48 32.23 -27.48 -13.21
CA GLY A 48 33.53 -27.05 -13.74
C GLY A 48 33.47 -26.11 -14.94
N PHE A 49 32.29 -25.60 -15.30
CA PHE A 49 32.14 -24.64 -16.39
C PHE A 49 32.57 -23.23 -15.95
N LYS A 50 33.23 -22.51 -16.87
CA LYS A 50 33.58 -21.10 -16.69
C LYS A 50 32.36 -20.22 -16.96
N VAL A 51 31.62 -19.88 -15.91
CA VAL A 51 30.37 -19.11 -15.99
C VAL A 51 30.48 -17.72 -15.33
N GLN A 52 31.69 -17.22 -15.08
CA GLN A 52 31.88 -15.96 -14.36
C GLN A 52 31.18 -14.78 -15.06
N LEU A 53 31.29 -14.68 -16.39
CA LEU A 53 30.60 -13.64 -17.17
C LEU A 53 29.07 -13.66 -16.98
N ALA A 54 28.50 -14.86 -16.84
CA ALA A 54 27.07 -15.01 -16.60
C ALA A 54 26.68 -14.59 -15.18
N PHE A 55 27.54 -14.85 -14.19
CA PHE A 55 27.36 -14.33 -12.83
C PHE A 55 27.48 -12.80 -12.78
N ASP A 56 28.45 -12.22 -13.46
CA ASP A 56 28.64 -10.76 -13.49
C ASP A 56 27.44 -10.07 -14.17
N HIS A 57 26.87 -10.72 -15.19
CA HIS A 57 25.62 -10.25 -15.80
C HIS A 57 24.44 -10.37 -14.83
N LEU A 58 24.29 -11.50 -14.16
CA LEU A 58 23.23 -11.71 -13.16
C LEU A 58 23.31 -10.70 -12.02
N ASP A 59 24.50 -10.35 -11.52
CA ASP A 59 24.68 -9.32 -10.48
C ASP A 59 24.11 -7.97 -10.91
N LYS A 60 24.41 -7.54 -12.16
CA LYS A 60 23.85 -6.30 -12.72
C LYS A 60 22.33 -6.34 -12.82
N VAL A 61 21.79 -7.48 -13.26
CA VAL A 61 20.34 -7.69 -13.37
C VAL A 61 19.66 -7.65 -12.00
N VAL A 62 20.24 -8.29 -10.99
CA VAL A 62 19.73 -8.29 -9.61
C VAL A 62 19.72 -6.89 -9.03
N ARG A 63 20.79 -6.10 -9.22
CA ARG A 63 20.85 -4.70 -8.78
C ARG A 63 19.77 -3.85 -9.44
N ALA A 64 19.60 -3.97 -10.75
CA ALA A 64 18.57 -3.25 -11.48
C ALA A 64 17.16 -3.63 -11.02
N TYR A 65 16.90 -4.93 -10.80
CA TYR A 65 15.64 -5.41 -10.26
C TYR A 65 15.32 -4.80 -8.90
N PHE A 66 16.25 -4.88 -7.93
CA PHE A 66 16.00 -4.32 -6.60
C PHE A 66 15.90 -2.80 -6.60
N GLY A 67 16.69 -2.10 -7.43
CA GLY A 67 16.54 -0.66 -7.63
C GLY A 67 15.12 -0.28 -8.06
N LEU A 68 14.56 -0.99 -9.03
CA LEU A 68 13.19 -0.77 -9.49
C LEU A 68 12.14 -1.11 -8.42
N GLN A 69 12.37 -2.12 -7.59
CA GLN A 69 11.43 -2.47 -6.51
C GLN A 69 11.39 -1.40 -5.41
N VAL A 70 12.53 -0.81 -5.08
CA VAL A 70 12.60 0.29 -4.10
C VAL A 70 11.86 1.52 -4.64
N ASP A 71 12.12 1.91 -5.88
CA ASP A 71 11.48 3.03 -6.56
C ASP A 71 9.94 2.90 -6.57
N LYS A 72 9.43 1.72 -6.96
CA LYS A 72 7.99 1.42 -6.89
C LYS A 72 7.42 1.54 -5.47
N SER A 73 8.17 1.09 -4.46
CA SER A 73 7.71 1.17 -3.07
C SER A 73 7.66 2.62 -2.58
N GLU A 74 8.60 3.46 -3.03
CA GLU A 74 8.64 4.88 -2.71
C GLU A 74 7.43 5.60 -3.32
N ASP A 75 7.14 5.37 -4.60
CA ASP A 75 5.96 5.90 -5.29
C ASP A 75 4.64 5.48 -4.59
N GLU A 76 4.54 4.22 -4.17
CA GLU A 76 3.38 3.71 -3.44
C GLU A 76 3.21 4.37 -2.07
N LEU A 77 4.32 4.57 -1.35
CA LEU A 77 4.33 5.27 -0.06
C LEU A 77 3.92 6.73 -0.23
N ASP A 78 4.49 7.43 -1.20
CA ASP A 78 4.14 8.82 -1.52
C ASP A 78 2.67 8.98 -1.88
N THR A 79 2.13 8.03 -2.65
CA THR A 79 0.70 8.02 -3.00
C THR A 79 -0.17 7.85 -1.75
N LYS A 80 0.20 6.94 -0.84
CA LYS A 80 -0.53 6.74 0.43
C LYS A 80 -0.43 7.95 1.35
N ILE A 81 0.75 8.56 1.45
CA ILE A 81 0.96 9.79 2.22
C ILE A 81 0.05 10.90 1.70
N LYS A 82 0.04 11.16 0.39
CA LYS A 82 -0.83 12.17 -0.23
C LYS A 82 -2.31 11.91 0.07
N SER A 83 -2.76 10.66 -0.05
CA SER A 83 -4.14 10.29 0.26
C SER A 83 -4.50 10.50 1.73
N LEU A 84 -3.62 10.11 2.65
CA LEU A 84 -3.85 10.27 4.09
C LEU A 84 -3.82 11.75 4.50
N SER A 85 -2.92 12.55 3.93
CA SER A 85 -2.87 13.99 4.15
C SER A 85 -4.17 14.67 3.70
N ALA A 86 -4.69 14.33 2.52
CA ALA A 86 -5.96 14.88 2.04
C ALA A 86 -7.14 14.51 2.96
N ALA A 87 -7.20 13.25 3.41
CA ALA A 87 -8.24 12.82 4.36
C ALA A 87 -8.12 13.55 5.72
N PHE A 88 -6.90 13.79 6.19
CA PHE A 88 -6.65 14.52 7.43
C PHE A 88 -7.10 15.99 7.34
N GLU A 89 -6.81 16.66 6.22
CA GLU A 89 -7.28 18.02 5.97
C GLU A 89 -8.81 18.11 5.95
N GLN A 90 -9.47 17.16 5.28
CA GLN A 90 -10.94 17.08 5.26
C GLN A 90 -11.51 16.93 6.68
N LEU A 91 -11.01 15.96 7.45
CA LEU A 91 -11.49 15.70 8.80
C LEU A 91 -11.27 16.90 9.73
N THR A 92 -10.13 17.57 9.58
CA THR A 92 -9.81 18.81 10.32
C THR A 92 -10.80 19.93 9.97
N GLY A 93 -11.17 20.06 8.69
CA GLY A 93 -12.19 21.00 8.23
C GLY A 93 -13.58 20.71 8.83
N GLU A 94 -14.01 19.46 8.80
CA GLU A 94 -15.28 19.02 9.40
C GLU A 94 -15.30 19.28 10.91
N MET A 95 -14.21 18.99 11.61
CA MET A 95 -14.09 19.23 13.05
C MET A 95 -14.20 20.73 13.38
N LYS A 96 -13.60 21.60 12.55
CA LYS A 96 -13.71 23.05 12.70
C LYS A 96 -15.16 23.52 12.50
N ALA A 97 -15.82 23.07 11.43
CA ALA A 97 -17.21 23.41 11.14
C ALA A 97 -18.17 22.95 12.26
N LEU A 98 -17.96 21.75 12.81
CA LEU A 98 -18.76 21.26 13.94
C LEU A 98 -18.54 22.10 15.21
N LYS A 99 -17.30 22.54 15.47
CA LYS A 99 -17.00 23.39 16.61
C LYS A 99 -17.66 24.77 16.49
N GLU A 100 -17.57 25.39 15.31
CA GLU A 100 -18.25 26.66 15.02
C GLU A 100 -19.76 26.53 15.16
N THR A 101 -20.34 25.45 14.61
CA THR A 101 -21.77 25.14 14.75
C THR A 101 -22.17 25.00 16.22
N ARG A 102 -21.35 24.31 17.02
CA ARG A 102 -21.59 24.13 18.46
C ARG A 102 -21.56 25.46 19.21
N GLU A 103 -20.60 26.34 18.90
CA GLU A 103 -20.48 27.67 19.49
C GLU A 103 -21.71 28.53 19.15
N CYS A 104 -22.15 28.54 17.88
CA CYS A 104 -23.38 29.21 17.44
C CYS A 104 -24.62 28.69 18.20
N VAL A 105 -24.77 27.38 18.35
CA VAL A 105 -25.88 26.76 19.09
C VAL A 105 -25.82 27.13 20.58
N ALA A 106 -24.63 27.22 21.18
CA ALA A 106 -24.46 27.63 22.57
C ALA A 106 -24.88 29.10 22.79
N LEU A 107 -24.47 30.01 21.92
CA LEU A 107 -24.87 31.42 21.95
C LEU A 107 -26.38 31.60 21.76
N ALA A 108 -26.96 30.87 20.81
CA ALA A 108 -28.41 30.86 20.59
C ALA A 108 -29.16 30.31 21.81
N LYS A 109 -28.62 29.30 22.50
CA LYS A 109 -29.18 28.80 23.78
C LYS A 109 -29.14 29.84 24.89
N ALA A 110 -28.05 30.60 25.01
CA ALA A 110 -27.89 31.63 26.03
C ALA A 110 -28.82 32.85 25.79
N SER A 111 -29.10 33.15 24.53
CA SER A 111 -29.88 34.33 24.10
C SER A 111 -31.39 34.05 23.96
N LYS A 112 -31.88 32.94 24.53
CA LYS A 112 -33.30 32.56 24.43
C LYS A 112 -34.19 33.55 25.18
N SER A 113 -35.26 34.00 24.52
CA SER A 113 -36.35 34.73 25.17
C SER A 113 -37.08 33.84 26.18
N ASP A 114 -37.76 34.47 27.14
CA ASP A 114 -38.42 33.77 28.24
C ASP A 114 -39.48 32.77 27.74
N ILE A 115 -40.21 33.10 26.67
CA ILE A 115 -41.17 32.20 26.02
C ILE A 115 -40.53 30.88 25.56
N ILE A 116 -39.32 30.95 24.97
CA ILE A 116 -38.63 29.74 24.49
C ILE A 116 -38.13 28.92 25.69
N LYS A 117 -37.72 29.55 26.79
CA LYS A 117 -37.34 28.85 28.02
C LYS A 117 -38.54 28.12 28.64
N ASP A 118 -39.70 28.77 28.70
CA ASP A 118 -40.92 28.20 29.27
C ASP A 118 -41.39 26.98 28.45
N CYS A 119 -41.45 27.11 27.13
CA CYS A 119 -41.78 25.98 26.24
C CYS A 119 -40.81 24.80 26.40
N LEU A 120 -39.51 25.06 26.58
CA LEU A 120 -38.53 23.99 26.78
C LEU A 120 -38.66 23.32 28.15
N THR A 121 -39.04 24.08 29.17
CA THR A 121 -39.30 23.56 30.52
C THR A 121 -40.53 22.68 30.52
N GLU A 122 -41.61 23.09 29.83
CA GLU A 122 -42.79 22.26 29.61
C GLU A 122 -42.47 21.00 28.80
N ALA A 123 -41.70 21.12 27.72
CA ALA A 123 -41.31 19.97 26.91
C ALA A 123 -40.47 18.95 27.71
N ALA A 124 -39.57 19.41 28.58
CA ALA A 124 -38.75 18.54 29.42
C ALA A 124 -39.58 17.80 30.48
N THR A 125 -40.55 18.49 31.09
CA THR A 125 -41.42 17.92 32.13
C THR A 125 -42.50 16.98 31.55
N LYS A 126 -42.98 17.28 30.33
CA LYS A 126 -44.04 16.50 29.65
C LYS A 126 -43.51 15.49 28.63
N LYS A 127 -42.18 15.36 28.47
CA LYS A 127 -41.53 14.50 27.46
C LYS A 127 -42.06 13.07 27.42
N TRP A 128 -42.42 12.53 28.57
CA TRP A 128 -42.83 11.13 28.73
C TRP A 128 -44.34 10.98 28.96
N TRP A 129 -45.12 12.06 28.82
CA TRP A 129 -46.56 12.02 29.01
C TRP A 129 -47.29 11.75 27.69
N PRO A 130 -48.39 10.99 27.71
CA PRO A 130 -49.32 10.93 26.59
C PRO A 130 -49.80 12.33 26.21
N ALA A 131 -49.94 12.62 24.91
CA ALA A 131 -50.42 13.93 24.45
C ALA A 131 -51.83 14.29 24.94
N VAL A 132 -52.60 13.30 25.40
CA VAL A 132 -53.95 13.47 25.97
C VAL A 132 -53.93 13.92 27.43
N THR A 133 -52.78 13.88 28.11
CA THR A 133 -52.67 14.23 29.54
C THR A 133 -52.80 15.74 29.73
N GLY A 134 -53.93 16.18 30.32
CA GLY A 134 -54.28 17.59 30.55
C GLY A 134 -55.55 18.09 29.83
N LEU A 135 -56.23 17.22 29.07
CA LEU A 135 -57.50 17.50 28.39
C LEU A 135 -58.75 16.99 29.15
N LEU A 136 -58.58 16.58 30.40
CA LEU A 136 -59.63 16.18 31.35
C LEU A 136 -59.45 16.97 32.64
#